data_AF-A0A219AM91-F1
#
_entry.id   AF-A0A219AM91-F1
#
_cell.length_a   1.000
_cell.length_b   1.000
_cell.length_c   1.000
_cell.angle_alpha   90.00
_cell.angle_beta   90.00
_cell.angle_gamma   90.00
#
_symmetry.space_group_name_H-M   'P 1'
#
loop_
_entity.id
_entity.type
_entity.pdbx_description
1 polymer ?
#
loop_
_entity_poly.entity_id
_entity_poly.type
_entity_poly.pdbx_seq_one_letter_code
_entity_poly.pdbx_strand_id
1 'polypeptide(L)'
;MCVIVIKPANTDVSRRNIEAMYKQNPHGVGISYYNPKEDMIVWKKGLTDLDEIENIINKLHPVESIIHFRYGTSGPNNAEMCHPFPINEENRLKGKSKKIFYHNGELKPFEPEANSPYSDAYIFWQEVINKVDIPLDKEVEKWFDDGINKMVFHTTEGIQTVGEFFEWDGLKVSNLKFTRFLFEKSKPRKVLSFIKWKIVLRSINGIINGFTKLKDKIE
;
A
#
# COMPACT_ATOMS: atom_id res chain seq x y z
N MET A 1 -7.88 -4.41 -3.26
CA MET A 1 -6.57 -4.63 -2.59
C MET A 1 -6.01 -3.26 -2.27
N CYS A 2 -5.77 -3.02 -0.99
CA CYS A 2 -5.35 -1.75 -0.39
C CYS A 2 -3.97 -1.29 -0.89
N VAL A 3 -3.51 -0.13 -0.46
CA VAL A 3 -2.13 0.33 -0.64
C VAL A 3 -1.58 0.83 0.70
N ILE A 4 -0.62 0.11 1.27
CA ILE A 4 0.29 0.64 2.30
C ILE A 4 1.40 1.42 1.60
N VAL A 5 1.69 2.61 2.11
CA VAL A 5 2.79 3.50 1.72
C VAL A 5 3.65 3.75 2.96
N ILE A 6 4.92 3.41 2.90
CA ILE A 6 5.93 3.88 3.84
C ILE A 6 6.59 5.08 3.18
N LYS A 7 6.36 6.25 3.77
CA LYS A 7 6.92 7.54 3.35
C LYS A 7 8.17 7.79 4.19
N PRO A 8 9.39 7.69 3.63
CA PRO A 8 10.60 7.97 4.37
C PRO A 8 10.66 9.42 4.85
N ALA A 9 11.55 9.67 5.82
CA ALA A 9 11.87 11.04 6.25
C ALA A 9 12.35 11.89 5.06
N ASN A 10 12.07 13.19 5.10
CA ASN A 10 12.42 14.17 4.06
C ASN A 10 11.89 13.85 2.64
N THR A 11 10.89 12.96 2.52
CA THR A 11 10.25 12.62 1.24
C THR A 11 8.84 13.19 1.19
N ASP A 12 8.45 13.77 0.06
CA ASP A 12 7.09 14.26 -0.17
C ASP A 12 6.24 13.21 -0.88
N VAL A 13 4.93 13.23 -0.64
CA VAL A 13 3.98 12.44 -1.42
C VAL A 13 3.23 13.42 -2.31
N SER A 14 3.47 13.37 -3.62
CA SER A 14 2.80 14.29 -4.54
C SER A 14 1.27 14.16 -4.47
N ARG A 15 0.54 15.28 -4.60
CA ARG A 15 -0.93 15.28 -4.70
C ARG A 15 -1.44 14.28 -5.74
N ARG A 16 -0.73 14.16 -6.86
CA ARG A 16 -1.05 13.20 -7.93
C ARG A 16 -0.99 11.75 -7.45
N ASN A 17 0.01 11.39 -6.65
CA ASN A 17 0.11 10.05 -6.06
C ASN A 17 -1.00 9.83 -5.02
N ILE A 18 -1.27 10.80 -4.15
CA ILE A 18 -2.37 10.74 -3.15
C ILE A 18 -3.71 10.52 -3.86
N GLU A 19 -4.02 11.32 -4.89
CA GLU A 19 -5.23 11.18 -5.71
C GLU A 19 -5.35 9.81 -6.36
N ALA A 20 -4.27 9.28 -6.94
CA ALA A 20 -4.29 7.98 -7.60
C ALA A 20 -4.51 6.83 -6.61
N MET A 21 -3.82 6.87 -5.47
CA MET A 21 -3.97 5.87 -4.41
C MET A 21 -5.37 5.92 -3.79
N TYR A 22 -5.91 7.11 -3.54
CA TYR A 22 -7.27 7.28 -3.02
C TYR A 22 -8.34 6.87 -4.03
N LYS A 23 -8.21 7.26 -5.30
CA LYS A 23 -9.15 6.85 -6.36
C LYS A 23 -9.21 5.32 -6.51
N GLN A 24 -8.07 4.64 -6.35
CA GLN A 24 -8.03 3.18 -6.36
C GLN A 24 -8.62 2.55 -5.09
N ASN A 25 -8.53 3.24 -3.95
CA ASN A 25 -8.82 2.70 -2.61
C ASN A 25 -9.61 3.74 -1.79
N PRO A 26 -10.90 3.96 -2.09
CA PRO A 26 -11.66 5.09 -1.55
C PRO A 26 -12.35 4.79 -0.21
N HIS A 27 -12.16 3.60 0.38
CA HIS A 27 -12.91 3.16 1.57
C HIS A 27 -12.27 3.61 2.90
N GLY A 28 -11.57 4.74 2.88
CA GLY A 28 -10.92 5.36 4.03
C GLY A 28 -9.40 5.29 4.01
N VAL A 29 -8.78 6.24 4.72
CA VAL A 29 -7.32 6.36 4.85
C VAL A 29 -6.91 6.38 6.32
N GLY A 30 -5.78 5.72 6.60
CA GLY A 30 -5.09 5.76 7.88
C GLY A 30 -3.68 6.29 7.75
N ILE A 31 -3.24 7.05 8.74
CA ILE A 31 -1.91 7.66 8.78
C ILE A 31 -1.32 7.46 10.18
N SER A 32 -0.04 7.11 10.25
CA SER A 32 0.73 7.09 11.50
C SER A 32 2.13 7.64 11.35
N TYR A 33 2.72 8.11 12.44
CA TYR A 33 4.10 8.58 12.50
C TYR A 33 4.66 8.41 13.92
N TYR A 34 5.98 8.31 14.05
CA TYR A 34 6.65 8.31 15.35
C TYR A 34 6.79 9.73 15.91
N ASN A 35 6.35 9.94 17.15
CA ASN A 35 6.56 11.18 17.90
C ASN A 35 7.68 10.99 18.93
N PRO A 36 8.89 11.53 18.69
CA PRO A 36 10.04 11.33 19.58
C PRO A 36 9.91 12.04 20.93
N LYS A 37 9.04 13.05 21.06
CA LYS A 37 8.86 13.75 22.34
C LYS A 37 8.12 12.90 23.37
N GLU A 38 7.26 12.01 22.88
CA GLU A 38 6.43 11.14 23.71
C GLU A 38 6.90 9.68 23.66
N ASP A 39 7.86 9.38 22.79
CA ASP A 39 8.29 8.03 22.45
C ASP A 39 7.08 7.13 22.10
N MET A 40 6.23 7.59 21.18
CA MET A 40 4.98 6.92 20.81
C MET A 40 4.69 7.04 19.33
N ILE A 41 4.07 6.03 18.74
CA ILE A 41 3.47 6.11 17.41
C ILE A 41 2.09 6.76 17.54
N VAL A 42 1.89 7.89 16.87
CA VAL A 42 0.62 8.60 16.80
C VAL A 42 -0.10 8.19 15.53
N TRP A 43 -1.40 7.91 15.62
CA TRP A 43 -2.21 7.59 14.44
C TRP A 43 -3.52 8.36 14.36
N LYS A 44 -4.03 8.46 13.13
CA LYS A 44 -5.40 8.86 12.80
C LYS A 44 -5.88 8.02 11.62
N LYS A 45 -7.13 7.54 11.65
CA LYS A 45 -7.72 6.72 10.59
C LYS A 45 -9.19 7.01 10.37
N GLY A 46 -9.73 6.44 9.29
CA GLY A 46 -11.08 6.71 8.83
C GLY A 46 -11.20 8.06 8.09
N LEU A 47 -10.09 8.56 7.56
CA LEU A 47 -10.07 9.80 6.78
C LEU A 47 -10.69 9.56 5.41
N THR A 48 -11.58 10.44 4.97
CA THR A 48 -12.27 10.35 3.67
C THR A 48 -12.21 11.65 2.86
N ASP A 49 -11.80 12.75 3.47
CA ASP A 49 -11.62 14.02 2.78
C ASP A 49 -10.20 14.12 2.21
N LEU A 50 -10.09 14.24 0.89
CA LEU A 50 -8.82 14.16 0.19
C LEU A 50 -7.90 15.34 0.51
N ASP A 51 -8.47 16.53 0.72
CA ASP A 51 -7.71 17.74 1.05
C ASP A 51 -7.23 17.69 2.50
N GLU A 52 -8.03 17.15 3.43
CA GLU A 52 -7.60 16.83 4.79
C GLU A 52 -6.44 15.82 4.79
N ILE A 53 -6.57 14.74 4.01
CA ILE A 53 -5.53 13.70 3.88
C ILE A 53 -4.22 14.33 3.39
N GLU A 54 -4.26 15.11 2.30
CA GLU A 54 -3.08 15.82 1.78
C GLU A 54 -2.50 16.77 2.82
N ASN A 55 -3.33 17.57 3.51
CA ASN A 55 -2.85 18.51 4.52
C ASN A 55 -2.13 17.80 5.67
N ILE A 56 -2.63 16.65 6.12
CA ILE A 56 -1.98 15.85 7.16
C ILE A 56 -0.63 15.34 6.64
N ILE A 57 -0.59 14.75 5.44
CA ILE A 57 0.65 14.21 4.86
C ILE A 57 1.71 15.31 4.70
N ASN A 58 1.33 16.49 4.22
CA ASN A 58 2.24 17.62 4.03
C ASN A 58 2.77 18.16 5.37
N LYS A 59 1.93 18.25 6.40
CA LYS A 59 2.35 18.66 7.75
C LYS A 59 3.30 17.67 8.42
N LEU A 60 3.33 16.42 7.95
CA LEU A 60 4.26 15.41 8.43
C LEU A 60 5.62 15.51 7.74
N HIS A 61 5.88 16.41 6.79
CA HIS A 61 7.25 16.65 6.35
C HIS A 61 8.05 17.36 7.48
N PRO A 62 9.29 16.92 7.82
CA PRO A 62 10.11 15.87 7.20
C PRO A 62 10.03 14.49 7.88
N VAL A 63 9.03 14.24 8.71
CA VAL A 63 8.85 13.00 9.50
C VAL A 63 8.53 11.79 8.61
N GLU A 64 9.10 10.63 8.98
CA GLU A 64 8.73 9.33 8.44
C GLU A 64 7.30 8.94 8.86
N SER A 65 6.49 8.47 7.92
CA SER A 65 5.11 8.09 8.22
C SER A 65 4.63 6.92 7.37
N ILE A 66 3.57 6.27 7.82
CA ILE A 66 2.90 5.21 7.08
C ILE A 66 1.49 5.64 6.77
N ILE A 67 1.10 5.47 5.51
CA ILE A 67 -0.24 5.79 5.01
C ILE A 67 -0.85 4.51 4.45
N HIS A 68 -2.10 4.24 4.80
CA HIS A 68 -2.86 3.11 4.26
C HIS A 68 -4.11 3.62 3.57
N PHE A 69 -4.25 3.33 2.29
CA PHE A 69 -5.46 3.59 1.53
C PHE A 69 -6.26 2.29 1.42
N ARG A 70 -7.47 2.28 1.99
CA ARG A 70 -8.28 1.07 2.13
C ARG A 70 -9.18 0.82 0.92
N TYR A 71 -9.16 -0.42 0.46
CA TYR A 71 -10.17 -0.98 -0.43
C TYR A 71 -10.78 -2.20 0.27
N GLY A 72 -11.83 -1.98 1.05
CA GLY A 72 -12.50 -3.05 1.78
C GLY A 72 -13.09 -4.11 0.85
N THR A 73 -12.54 -5.31 0.93
CA THR A 73 -12.98 -6.54 0.26
C THR A 73 -13.74 -7.46 1.22
N SER A 74 -13.39 -7.42 2.51
CA SER A 74 -13.98 -8.17 3.61
C SER A 74 -14.44 -7.20 4.72
N GLY A 75 -15.53 -7.56 5.40
CA GLY A 75 -16.10 -6.74 6.49
C GLY A 75 -16.68 -5.39 6.04
N PRO A 76 -17.15 -4.57 7.00
CA PRO A 76 -17.80 -3.30 6.69
C PRO A 76 -16.82 -2.23 6.18
N ASN A 77 -17.32 -1.32 5.35
CA ASN A 77 -16.59 -0.13 4.91
C ASN A 77 -16.81 1.03 5.89
N ASN A 78 -16.28 0.90 7.10
CA ASN A 78 -16.33 1.93 8.15
C ASN A 78 -14.93 2.38 8.59
N ALA A 79 -14.89 3.42 9.41
CA ALA A 79 -13.66 4.04 9.90
C ALA A 79 -12.88 3.11 10.84
N GLU A 80 -13.58 2.27 11.60
CA GLU A 80 -13.02 1.33 12.57
C GLU A 80 -12.21 0.24 11.87
N MET A 81 -12.61 -0.20 10.67
CA MET A 81 -11.90 -1.20 9.86
C MET A 81 -10.77 -0.61 9.00
N CYS A 82 -10.54 0.70 9.05
CA CYS A 82 -9.33 1.28 8.47
C CYS A 82 -8.10 0.87 9.27
N HIS A 83 -6.98 0.65 8.59
CA HIS A 83 -5.69 0.56 9.28
C HIS A 83 -5.24 1.96 9.76
N PRO A 84 -4.29 2.07 10.70
CA PRO A 84 -3.69 0.97 11.46
C PRO A 84 -4.62 0.36 12.51
N PHE A 85 -4.21 -0.81 13.02
CA PHE A 85 -4.70 -1.36 14.27
C PHE A 85 -3.59 -1.29 15.33
N PRO A 86 -3.84 -0.71 16.53
CA PRO A 86 -2.79 -0.55 17.52
C PRO A 86 -2.59 -1.85 18.32
N ILE A 87 -1.34 -2.22 18.61
CA ILE A 87 -1.02 -3.48 19.31
C ILE A 87 -1.05 -3.21 20.82
N ASN A 88 -1.69 -4.12 21.58
CA ASN A 88 -1.92 -4.01 23.03
C ASN A 88 -2.72 -2.77 23.46
N GLU A 89 -3.55 -2.24 22.56
CA GLU A 89 -4.36 -1.04 22.77
C GLU A 89 -5.74 -1.22 22.13
N GLU A 90 -6.70 -0.39 22.52
CA GLU A 90 -8.04 -0.41 21.93
C GLU A 90 -8.07 0.10 20.49
N ASN A 91 -8.95 -0.49 19.65
CA ASN A 91 -9.18 -0.02 18.30
C ASN A 91 -9.90 1.35 18.28
N ARG A 92 -9.14 2.44 18.19
CA ARG A 92 -9.66 3.82 18.16
C ARG A 92 -9.34 4.52 16.83
N LEU A 93 -10.15 5.51 16.45
CA LEU A 93 -9.93 6.29 15.23
C LEU A 93 -8.69 7.19 15.30
N LYS A 94 -8.25 7.54 16.51
CA LYS A 94 -7.02 8.27 16.77
C LYS A 94 -6.47 7.86 18.12
N GLY A 95 -5.15 7.90 18.28
CA GLY A 95 -4.51 7.52 19.53
C GLY A 95 -3.00 7.49 19.43
N LYS A 96 -2.39 6.91 20.45
CA LYS A 96 -0.94 6.73 20.58
C LYS A 96 -0.65 5.33 21.13
N SER A 97 0.37 4.67 20.63
CA SER A 97 0.79 3.32 21.05
C SER A 97 2.28 3.15 20.77
N LYS A 98 2.92 2.21 21.45
CA LYS A 98 4.30 1.81 21.14
C LYS A 98 4.41 1.02 19.84
N LYS A 99 3.32 0.36 19.41
CA LYS A 99 3.33 -0.62 18.32
C LYS A 99 2.00 -0.56 17.57
N ILE A 100 2.04 -0.51 16.24
CA ILE A 100 0.84 -0.56 15.39
C ILE A 100 1.04 -1.47 14.19
N PHE A 101 -0.07 -1.97 13.65
CA PHE A 101 -0.13 -2.99 12.61
C PHE A 101 -0.90 -2.53 11.37
N TYR A 102 -0.31 -2.80 10.21
CA TYR A 102 -0.90 -2.61 8.88
C TYR A 102 -0.90 -3.92 8.12
N HIS A 103 -1.94 -4.13 7.31
CA HIS A 103 -2.05 -5.27 6.43
C HIS A 103 -2.59 -4.88 5.04
N ASN A 104 -2.09 -5.57 4.03
CA ASN A 104 -2.60 -5.57 2.68
C ASN A 104 -2.54 -6.99 2.10
N GLY A 105 -3.73 -7.55 1.87
CA GLY A 105 -3.90 -8.87 1.30
C GLY A 105 -5.22 -9.45 1.78
N GLU A 106 -5.31 -10.77 1.81
CA GLU A 106 -6.47 -11.52 2.28
C GLU A 106 -5.97 -12.62 3.21
N LEU A 107 -6.45 -12.60 4.46
CA LEU A 107 -6.09 -13.55 5.49
C LEU A 107 -7.18 -14.61 5.58
N LYS A 108 -7.17 -15.55 4.63
CA LYS A 108 -8.21 -16.60 4.49
C LYS A 108 -8.55 -17.35 5.78
N PRO A 109 -7.59 -17.72 6.66
CA PRO A 109 -7.92 -18.38 7.93
C PRO A 109 -8.75 -17.52 8.90
N PHE A 110 -8.79 -16.21 8.68
CA PHE A 110 -9.50 -15.22 9.48
C PHE A 110 -10.65 -14.58 8.69
N GLU A 111 -11.06 -15.19 7.58
CA GLU A 111 -12.18 -14.69 6.79
C GLU A 111 -13.45 -14.63 7.66
N PRO A 112 -14.08 -13.44 7.78
CA PRO A 112 -15.26 -13.30 8.61
C PRO A 112 -16.47 -14.02 8.01
N GLU A 113 -17.39 -14.46 8.87
CA GLU A 113 -18.72 -14.87 8.43
C GLU A 113 -19.47 -13.73 7.73
N ALA A 114 -20.45 -14.09 6.91
CA ALA A 114 -21.30 -13.11 6.22
C ALA A 114 -21.95 -12.14 7.23
N ASN A 115 -21.92 -10.84 6.91
CA ASN A 115 -22.42 -9.74 7.76
C ASN A 115 -21.68 -9.53 9.09
N SER A 116 -20.51 -10.14 9.28
CA SER A 116 -19.64 -9.81 10.40
C SER A 116 -19.36 -8.29 10.46
N PRO A 117 -19.33 -7.68 11.66
CA PRO A 117 -18.91 -6.30 11.82
C PRO A 117 -17.38 -6.10 11.67
N TYR A 118 -16.64 -7.18 11.44
CA TYR A 118 -15.17 -7.20 11.42
C TYR A 118 -14.63 -7.65 10.06
N SER A 119 -13.48 -7.08 9.66
CA SER A 119 -12.69 -7.58 8.54
C SER A 119 -11.75 -8.70 8.99
N ASP A 120 -11.24 -9.49 8.05
CA ASP A 120 -10.23 -10.52 8.28
C ASP A 120 -8.98 -9.97 9.00
N ALA A 121 -8.47 -8.82 8.54
CA ALA A 121 -7.35 -8.15 9.18
C ALA A 121 -7.62 -7.73 10.63
N TYR A 122 -8.88 -7.40 10.97
CA TYR A 122 -9.27 -7.03 12.32
C TYR A 122 -9.31 -8.28 13.22
N ILE A 123 -9.90 -9.37 12.73
CA ILE A 123 -9.95 -10.64 13.46
C ILE A 123 -8.53 -11.15 13.72
N PHE A 124 -7.67 -11.16 12.70
CA PHE A 124 -6.26 -11.52 12.84
C PHE A 124 -5.52 -10.65 13.86
N TRP A 125 -5.73 -9.33 13.82
CA TRP A 125 -5.14 -8.43 14.80
C TRP A 125 -5.60 -8.76 16.23
N GLN A 126 -6.91 -8.94 16.42
CA GLN A 126 -7.49 -9.18 17.75
C GLN A 126 -7.11 -10.56 18.31
N GLU A 127 -7.03 -11.59 17.47
CA GLU A 127 -6.86 -12.97 17.89
C GLU A 127 -5.41 -13.45 17.90
N VAL A 128 -4.55 -12.87 17.05
CA VAL A 128 -3.14 -13.26 16.94
C VAL A 128 -2.25 -12.13 17.42
N ILE A 129 -2.29 -10.98 16.76
CA ILE A 129 -1.32 -9.89 17.01
C ILE A 129 -1.39 -9.37 18.44
N ASN A 130 -2.58 -9.30 19.04
CA ASN A 130 -2.77 -8.84 20.41
C ASN A 130 -2.64 -9.93 21.49
N LYS A 131 -2.50 -11.20 21.11
CA LYS A 131 -2.50 -12.32 22.07
C LYS A 131 -1.19 -13.10 22.10
N VAL A 132 -0.43 -13.06 21.02
CA VAL A 132 0.82 -13.77 20.88
C VAL A 132 1.98 -12.79 21.04
N ASP A 133 2.97 -13.15 21.84
CA ASP A 133 4.21 -12.40 21.94
C ASP A 133 5.05 -12.65 20.67
N ILE A 134 4.76 -11.86 19.65
CA ILE A 134 5.44 -11.93 18.36
C ILE A 134 6.69 -11.06 18.46
N PRO A 135 7.88 -11.58 18.10
CA PRO A 135 9.07 -10.76 17.96
C PRO A 135 8.86 -9.81 16.79
N LEU A 136 8.52 -8.56 17.12
CA LEU A 136 8.49 -7.45 16.19
C LEU A 136 9.91 -6.91 16.07
N ASP A 137 10.79 -7.74 15.51
CA ASP A 137 12.16 -7.42 15.16
C ASP A 137 12.45 -7.86 13.71
N LYS A 138 13.72 -8.11 13.38
CA LYS A 138 14.13 -8.55 12.04
C LYS A 138 13.63 -9.96 11.68
N GLU A 139 13.07 -10.71 12.63
CA GLU A 139 12.54 -12.04 12.42
C GLU A 139 11.04 -12.06 12.11
N VAL A 140 10.33 -10.92 12.20
CA VAL A 140 8.87 -10.87 12.00
C VAL A 140 8.43 -11.42 10.64
N GLU A 141 9.28 -11.30 9.62
CA GLU A 141 9.03 -11.86 8.28
C GLU A 141 8.95 -13.39 8.31
N LYS A 142 9.78 -14.06 9.11
CA LYS A 142 9.77 -15.53 9.25
C LYS A 142 8.45 -16.07 9.83
N TRP A 143 7.69 -15.23 10.52
CA TRP A 143 6.44 -15.61 11.17
C TRP A 143 5.23 -15.50 10.24
N PHE A 144 5.26 -14.56 9.30
CA PHE A 144 4.06 -14.17 8.54
C PHE A 144 4.23 -14.16 7.03
N ASP A 145 5.45 -14.29 6.50
CA ASP A 145 5.65 -14.29 5.06
C ASP A 145 5.10 -15.56 4.43
N ASP A 146 4.05 -15.38 3.64
CA ASP A 146 3.42 -16.41 2.81
C ASP A 146 3.61 -16.12 1.31
N GLY A 147 4.44 -15.13 0.96
CA GLY A 147 4.67 -14.64 -0.40
C GLY A 147 3.55 -13.77 -0.97
N ILE A 148 2.39 -13.67 -0.30
CA ILE A 148 1.17 -13.07 -0.85
C ILE A 148 0.75 -11.83 -0.06
N ASN A 149 0.70 -11.94 1.26
CA ASN A 149 0.31 -10.86 2.15
C ASN A 149 1.46 -9.87 2.31
N LYS A 150 1.09 -8.62 2.62
CA LYS A 150 2.04 -7.56 2.96
C LYS A 150 1.64 -6.97 4.29
N MET A 151 2.58 -6.86 5.21
CA MET A 151 2.34 -6.31 6.54
C MET A 151 3.38 -5.26 6.89
N VAL A 152 2.99 -4.31 7.72
CA VAL A 152 3.92 -3.36 8.33
C VAL A 152 3.66 -3.27 9.82
N PHE A 153 4.72 -3.46 10.59
CA PHE A 153 4.76 -3.20 12.02
C PHE A 153 5.54 -1.92 12.25
N HIS A 154 4.90 -0.92 12.83
CA HIS A 154 5.55 0.34 13.17
C HIS A 154 5.69 0.41 14.67
N THR A 155 6.93 0.40 15.14
CA THR A 155 7.31 0.41 16.54
C THR A 155 8.13 1.66 16.83
N THR A 156 8.32 1.97 18.11
CA THR A 156 9.25 3.04 18.53
C THR A 156 10.70 2.76 18.14
N GLU A 157 11.05 1.52 17.81
CA GLU A 157 12.39 1.12 17.33
C GLU A 157 12.52 1.23 15.80
N GLY A 158 11.42 1.42 15.09
CA GLY A 158 11.38 1.59 13.64
C GLY A 158 10.29 0.77 12.96
N ILE A 159 10.38 0.73 11.63
CA ILE A 159 9.43 0.06 10.74
C ILE A 159 9.98 -1.29 10.30
N GLN A 160 9.15 -2.33 10.44
CA GLN A 160 9.42 -3.66 9.91
C GLN A 160 8.33 -4.06 8.92
N THR A 161 8.73 -4.76 7.87
CA THR A 161 7.85 -5.17 6.79
C THR A 161 7.86 -6.68 6.66
N VAL A 162 6.71 -7.23 6.27
CA VAL A 162 6.57 -8.62 5.83
C VAL A 162 6.12 -8.61 4.38
N GLY A 163 6.78 -9.42 3.55
CA GLY A 163 6.49 -9.53 2.13
C GLY A 163 7.08 -8.38 1.31
N GLU A 164 7.02 -8.53 -0.02
CA GLU A 164 7.67 -7.61 -0.95
C GLU A 164 6.96 -6.24 -1.03
N PHE A 165 7.76 -5.17 -0.96
CA PHE A 165 7.36 -3.78 -1.23
C PHE A 165 8.12 -3.23 -2.43
N PHE A 166 7.48 -2.31 -3.16
CA PHE A 166 8.03 -1.69 -4.38
C PHE A 166 8.47 -0.26 -4.10
N GLU A 167 9.57 0.16 -4.72
CA GLU A 167 9.97 1.58 -4.73
C GLU A 167 9.14 2.37 -5.77
N TRP A 168 8.62 3.52 -5.36
CA TRP A 168 7.84 4.43 -6.22
C TRP A 168 8.02 5.87 -5.76
N ASP A 169 8.68 6.71 -6.58
CA ASP A 169 8.79 8.16 -6.32
C ASP A 169 9.39 8.49 -4.94
N GLY A 170 10.39 7.71 -4.51
CA GLY A 170 11.02 7.82 -3.18
C GLY A 170 10.23 7.17 -2.03
N LEU A 171 9.10 6.52 -2.31
CA LEU A 171 8.25 5.84 -1.34
C LEU A 171 8.39 4.32 -1.48
N LYS A 172 8.13 3.59 -0.39
CA LYS A 172 7.88 2.14 -0.48
C LYS A 172 6.38 1.86 -0.47
N VAL A 173 5.89 1.11 -1.45
CA VAL A 173 4.45 0.82 -1.60
C VAL A 173 4.20 -0.68 -1.70
N SER A 174 3.15 -1.16 -1.02
CA SER A 174 2.81 -2.60 -1.00
C SER A 174 2.33 -3.18 -2.35
N ASN A 175 1.99 -2.33 -3.33
CA ASN A 175 1.71 -2.71 -4.72
C ASN A 175 1.63 -1.46 -5.61
N LEU A 176 1.68 -1.68 -6.94
CA LEU A 176 1.64 -0.62 -7.96
C LEU A 176 0.29 -0.48 -8.66
N LYS A 177 -0.81 -1.08 -8.16
CA LYS A 177 -2.10 -1.09 -8.87
C LYS A 177 -2.70 0.31 -9.07
N PHE A 178 -2.39 1.26 -8.19
CA PHE A 178 -2.84 2.66 -8.30
C PHE A 178 -2.26 3.40 -9.51
N THR A 179 -1.12 2.96 -10.05
CA THR A 179 -0.41 3.64 -11.15
C THR A 179 -1.25 3.77 -12.41
N ARG A 180 -2.21 2.87 -12.65
CA ARG A 180 -3.16 2.97 -13.77
C ARG A 180 -3.88 4.33 -13.81
N PHE A 181 -4.20 4.90 -12.65
CA PHE A 181 -4.87 6.18 -12.53
C PHE A 181 -3.96 7.38 -12.80
N LEU A 182 -2.65 7.20 -12.70
CA LEU A 182 -1.68 8.21 -13.12
C LEU A 182 -1.65 8.33 -14.64
N PHE A 183 -1.81 7.22 -15.36
CA PHE A 183 -1.70 7.20 -16.83
C PHE A 183 -3.05 7.29 -17.56
N GLU A 184 -4.20 7.10 -16.90
CA GLU A 184 -5.53 7.26 -17.51
C GLU A 184 -5.77 8.66 -18.12
N LYS A 185 -5.22 9.72 -17.50
CA LYS A 185 -5.29 11.10 -18.04
C LYS A 185 -4.33 11.37 -19.21
N SER A 186 -3.44 10.43 -19.54
CA SER A 186 -2.49 10.54 -20.66
C SER A 186 -2.99 9.92 -21.97
N LYS A 187 -4.29 9.58 -22.09
CA LYS A 187 -4.89 9.39 -23.41
C LYS A 187 -4.93 10.75 -24.12
N PRO A 188 -4.20 10.96 -25.24
CA PRO A 188 -4.24 12.24 -25.93
C PRO A 188 -5.68 12.50 -26.41
N ARG A 189 -6.23 13.67 -26.04
CA ARG A 189 -7.34 14.26 -26.80
C ARG A 189 -6.89 14.30 -28.25
N LYS A 190 -7.59 13.59 -29.13
CA LYS A 190 -7.44 13.53 -30.59
C LYS A 190 -6.41 14.52 -31.18
N VAL A 191 -5.16 14.09 -31.23
CA VAL A 191 -4.24 14.41 -32.33
C VAL A 191 -3.95 13.09 -33.05
N LEU A 192 -5.04 12.44 -33.47
CA LEU A 192 -5.01 11.31 -34.39
C LEU A 192 -4.88 11.88 -35.81
N SER A 193 -3.66 12.20 -36.24
CA SER A 193 -3.37 12.17 -37.69
C SER A 193 -1.91 11.96 -38.10
N PHE A 194 -0.88 12.00 -37.24
CA PHE A 194 0.52 11.93 -37.77
C PHE A 194 1.48 10.91 -37.16
N ILE A 195 1.17 10.24 -36.04
CA ILE A 195 2.14 9.34 -35.37
C ILE A 195 1.79 7.84 -35.54
N LYS A 196 0.66 7.52 -36.21
CA LYS A 196 0.29 6.13 -36.53
C LYS A 196 1.09 5.50 -37.68
N TRP A 197 1.94 6.25 -38.38
CA TRP A 197 2.69 5.74 -39.55
C TRP A 197 4.18 5.43 -39.30
N LYS A 198 4.78 5.86 -38.18
CA LYS A 198 6.22 5.63 -37.93
C LYS A 198 6.58 4.44 -37.04
N ILE A 199 5.61 3.81 -36.37
CA ILE A 199 5.86 2.63 -35.51
C ILE A 199 5.60 1.30 -36.25
N VAL A 200 4.80 1.31 -37.32
CA VAL A 200 4.58 0.11 -38.15
C VAL A 200 5.79 -0.24 -39.03
N LEU A 201 6.68 0.71 -39.33
CA LEU A 201 7.85 0.47 -40.20
C LEU A 201 9.16 0.09 -39.46
N ARG A 202 9.17 0.00 -38.13
CA ARG A 202 10.33 -0.50 -37.36
C ARG A 202 10.23 -1.97 -36.93
N SER A 203 9.07 -2.60 -37.12
CA SER A 203 8.85 -4.01 -36.79
C SER A 203 8.99 -4.99 -37.97
N ILE A 204 9.28 -4.51 -39.18
CA ILE A 204 9.40 -5.38 -40.37
C ILE A 204 10.86 -5.82 -40.62
N ASN A 205 11.87 -5.03 -40.24
CA ASN A 205 13.29 -5.41 -40.46
C ASN A 205 13.88 -6.35 -39.38
N GLY A 206 13.23 -6.48 -38.22
CA GLY A 206 13.66 -7.41 -37.16
C GLY A 206 13.16 -8.85 -37.38
N ILE A 207 12.05 -9.02 -38.09
CA ILE A 207 11.41 -10.33 -38.33
C ILE A 207 12.07 -11.06 -39.52
N ILE A 208 12.62 -10.31 -40.49
CA ILE A 208 13.29 -10.88 -41.68
C ILE A 208 14.67 -11.47 -41.34
N ASN A 209 15.40 -10.91 -40.37
CA ASN A 209 16.74 -11.41 -39.97
C ASN A 209 16.69 -12.60 -38.98
N GLY A 210 15.53 -12.90 -38.39
CA GLY A 210 15.34 -14.06 -37.52
C GLY A 210 15.08 -15.36 -38.29
N PHE A 211 14.49 -15.27 -39.49
CA PHE A 211 14.09 -16.44 -40.30
C PHE A 211 15.22 -17.03 -41.14
N THR A 212 16.29 -16.28 -41.45
CA THR A 212 17.47 -16.79 -42.17
C THR A 212 18.45 -17.58 -41.28
N LYS A 213 18.43 -17.39 -39.96
CA LYS A 213 19.31 -18.13 -39.02
C LYS A 213 18.75 -19.48 -38.53
N LEU A 214 17.51 -19.82 -38.87
CA LEU A 214 16.88 -21.10 -38.50
C LEU A 214 16.90 -22.13 -39.64
N LYS A 215 17.28 -21.74 -40.86
CA LYS A 215 17.31 -22.62 -42.05
C LYS A 215 18.66 -23.31 -42.28
N ASP A 216 19.73 -22.87 -41.61
CA ASP A 216 21.07 -23.49 -41.65
C ASP A 216 21.34 -24.42 -40.45
N LYS A 217 20.31 -24.76 -39.67
CA LYS A 217 20.39 -25.71 -38.54
C LYS A 217 19.45 -26.91 -38.66
N ILE A 218 18.82 -27.06 -39.82
CA ILE A 218 18.02 -28.22 -40.19
C ILE A 218 18.47 -28.60 -41.60
N GLU A 219 19.61 -29.31 -41.65
CA GLU A 219 19.73 -30.47 -42.56
C GLU A 219 18.74 -31.54 -42.09
#